data_AF-A0AAD4KBD6-F1
#
_entry.id   AF-A0AAD4KBD6-F1
#
_cell.length_a   1.000
_cell.length_b   1.000
_cell.length_c   1.000
_cell.angle_alpha   90.00
_cell.angle_beta   90.00
_cell.angle_gamma   90.00
#
_symmetry.space_group_name_H-M   'P 1'
#
loop_
_entity.id
_entity.type
_entity.pdbx_description
1 polymer ?
#
loop_
_entity_poly.entity_id
_entity_poly.type
_entity_poly.pdbx_seq_one_letter_code
_entity_poly.pdbx_strand_id
1 'polypeptide(L)'
;NDHDESAVPLTTEVGKIYGEYLMLDKLLDAQCMLSKEDKRPVHDEHLFIITHQAYELWFKQIIFEFDSIRDMLNTEVIDETKTLEIVKRLNRVVLILKLLVDQVPILETMTPLDFMDFRKYLAPASGFQSLQFRLMENKLGVLTEQRVKYNQKYTDVFGSDAQALNAIRSSEDEPSLLELVQRWLERTPGLEEDGFNFWAKFQQSVDQFLEAQVQSALLEPVERAKNYRLMDIEKRREVYRSIFDPAVHEALVKRGDRRFSHRALQGAIMITFYRDEPRFSQPHQLLTLLMDIDSLITKWRYNHVIMVQRMIGSQQLGTGGSSGYQYLRSTLSDRYKVFLDLFNLSTFLIPREAIPPLDETIRSKLIHKTT
;
A
#
# COMPACT_ATOMS: atom_id res chain seq x y z
N ASN A 1 22.90 -20.25 44.39
CA ASN A 1 23.56 -21.56 44.40
C ASN A 1 22.75 -22.47 43.50
N ASP A 2 23.08 -22.67 42.23
CA ASP A 2 24.36 -22.54 41.55
C ASP A 2 24.12 -22.04 40.12
N HIS A 3 24.64 -20.86 39.78
CA HIS A 3 24.93 -20.52 38.40
C HIS A 3 26.26 -21.18 38.09
N ASP A 4 26.24 -22.20 37.24
CA ASP A 4 27.43 -22.87 36.73
C ASP A 4 28.25 -21.85 35.91
N GLU A 5 29.26 -21.23 36.56
CA GLU A 5 30.22 -20.29 35.98
C GLU A 5 31.24 -20.96 35.04
N SER A 6 30.97 -22.18 34.55
CA SER A 6 31.89 -22.94 33.68
C SER A 6 31.60 -22.86 32.17
N ALA A 7 30.73 -21.96 31.72
CA ALA A 7 30.49 -21.76 30.30
C ALA A 7 31.68 -21.05 29.63
N VAL A 8 32.62 -21.85 29.10
CA VAL A 8 33.70 -21.37 28.23
C VAL A 8 33.07 -20.73 26.97
N PRO A 9 33.38 -19.46 26.63
CA PRO A 9 32.86 -18.83 25.42
C PRO A 9 33.24 -19.61 24.16
N LEU A 10 32.28 -19.81 23.26
CA LEU A 10 32.48 -20.54 21.99
C LEU A 10 33.45 -19.80 21.02
N THR A 11 33.70 -18.51 21.23
CA THR A 11 34.61 -17.71 20.41
C THR A 11 35.35 -16.65 21.24
N THR A 12 36.50 -16.21 20.74
CA THR A 12 37.29 -15.08 21.29
C THR A 12 36.86 -13.72 20.71
N GLU A 13 35.80 -13.69 19.90
CA GLU A 13 35.27 -12.45 19.33
C GLU A 13 34.45 -11.69 20.37
N VAL A 14 34.76 -10.40 20.54
CA VAL A 14 34.01 -9.51 21.44
C VAL A 14 32.66 -9.20 20.81
N GLY A 15 31.65 -10.00 21.14
CA GLY A 15 30.26 -9.83 20.72
C GLY A 15 29.30 -9.84 21.91
N LYS A 16 28.09 -9.29 21.72
CA LYS A 16 26.99 -9.44 22.69
C LYS A 16 26.38 -10.84 22.57
N ILE A 17 26.03 -11.44 23.70
CA ILE A 17 25.27 -12.70 23.69
C ILE A 17 23.86 -12.48 23.13
N TYR A 18 23.24 -13.53 22.57
CA TYR A 18 21.96 -13.46 21.86
C TYR A 18 20.87 -12.70 22.64
N GLY A 19 20.70 -13.02 23.93
CA GLY A 19 19.71 -12.39 24.79
C GLY A 19 19.94 -10.89 25.00
N GLU A 20 21.20 -10.46 25.11
CA GLU A 20 21.56 -9.04 25.23
C GLU A 20 21.41 -8.28 23.92
N TYR A 21 21.74 -8.92 22.79
CA TYR A 21 21.62 -8.29 21.47
C TYR A 21 20.15 -8.02 21.11
N LEU A 22 19.25 -8.98 21.39
CA LEU A 22 17.82 -8.85 21.12
C LEU A 22 17.01 -8.22 22.26
N MET A 23 17.65 -7.92 23.39
CA MET A 23 17.01 -7.38 24.59
C MET A 23 15.82 -8.23 25.04
N LEU A 24 16.04 -9.55 25.12
CA LEU A 24 14.98 -10.51 25.45
C LEU A 24 14.43 -10.34 26.85
N ASP A 25 15.19 -9.74 27.76
CA ASP A 25 14.75 -9.32 29.09
C ASP A 25 13.56 -8.33 29.00
N LYS A 26 13.59 -7.38 28.05
CA LYS A 26 12.46 -6.47 27.82
C LYS A 26 11.36 -7.12 27.00
N LEU A 27 11.73 -7.85 25.95
CA LEU A 27 10.76 -8.39 25.00
C LEU A 27 9.90 -9.50 25.63
N LEU A 28 10.52 -10.39 26.41
CA LEU A 28 9.87 -11.57 27.01
C LEU A 28 9.33 -11.32 28.43
N ASP A 29 9.42 -10.08 28.93
CA ASP A 29 8.78 -9.63 30.19
C ASP A 29 7.65 -8.62 29.94
N ALA A 30 7.26 -8.42 28.67
CA ALA A 30 6.21 -7.48 28.27
C ALA A 30 4.79 -8.11 28.25
N GLN A 31 4.63 -9.37 28.68
CA GLN A 31 3.37 -10.12 28.58
C GLN A 31 2.56 -10.06 29.89
N CYS A 32 1.75 -9.01 30.03
CA CYS A 32 0.91 -8.80 31.22
C CYS A 32 -0.56 -9.18 30.96
N MET A 33 -1.04 -10.27 31.59
CA MET A 33 -2.42 -10.74 31.48
C MET A 33 -3.31 -10.11 32.56
N LEU A 34 -4.26 -9.26 32.18
CA LEU A 34 -5.16 -8.58 33.11
C LEU A 34 -6.13 -9.56 33.79
N SER A 35 -6.52 -10.64 33.11
CA SER A 35 -7.34 -11.69 33.71
C SER A 35 -6.60 -12.42 34.85
N LYS A 36 -5.28 -12.57 34.74
CA LYS A 36 -4.42 -13.15 35.78
C LYS A 36 -4.30 -12.23 36.98
N GLU A 37 -4.17 -10.92 36.75
CA GLU A 37 -4.17 -9.91 37.82
C GLU A 37 -5.51 -9.86 38.59
N ASP A 38 -6.63 -10.00 37.87
CA ASP A 38 -7.99 -10.11 38.46
C ASP A 38 -8.29 -11.50 39.06
N LYS A 39 -7.27 -12.37 39.20
CA LYS A 39 -7.35 -13.73 39.78
C LYS A 39 -8.35 -14.66 39.07
N ARG A 40 -8.66 -14.40 37.80
CA ARG A 40 -9.50 -15.23 36.93
C ARG A 40 -8.78 -15.47 35.60
N PRO A 41 -7.68 -16.23 35.59
CA PRO A 41 -6.83 -16.37 34.42
C PRO A 41 -7.59 -17.00 33.26
N VAL A 42 -7.59 -16.31 32.12
CA VAL A 42 -8.08 -16.83 30.84
C VAL A 42 -6.88 -17.13 29.98
N HIS A 43 -6.69 -18.41 29.65
CA HIS A 43 -5.48 -18.89 28.96
C HIS A 43 -5.19 -18.15 27.65
N ASP A 44 -6.22 -17.97 26.83
CA ASP A 44 -6.08 -17.38 25.48
C ASP A 44 -5.81 -15.87 25.48
N GLU A 45 -5.90 -15.18 26.62
CA GLU A 45 -5.44 -13.80 26.73
C GLU A 45 -3.93 -13.68 26.42
N HIS A 46 -3.12 -14.70 26.77
CA HIS A 46 -1.70 -14.72 26.42
C HIS A 46 -1.48 -14.77 24.89
N LEU A 47 -2.27 -15.58 24.18
CA LEU A 47 -2.25 -15.66 22.72
C LEU A 47 -2.65 -14.32 22.09
N PHE A 48 -3.68 -13.68 22.64
CA PHE A 48 -4.12 -12.35 22.21
C PHE A 48 -2.99 -11.32 22.33
N ILE A 49 -2.30 -11.27 23.48
CA ILE A 49 -1.18 -10.34 23.71
C ILE A 49 -0.02 -10.60 22.74
N ILE A 50 0.46 -11.85 22.66
CA ILE A 50 1.60 -12.22 21.80
C ILE A 50 1.31 -11.93 20.33
N THR A 51 0.09 -12.21 19.87
CA THR A 51 -0.30 -11.92 18.48
C THR A 51 -0.19 -10.43 18.18
N HIS A 52 -0.75 -9.57 19.04
CA HIS A 52 -0.68 -8.11 18.84
C HIS A 52 0.75 -7.57 18.96
N GLN A 53 1.55 -8.09 19.89
CA GLN A 53 2.97 -7.74 19.99
C GLN A 53 3.76 -8.12 18.74
N ALA A 54 3.51 -9.31 18.17
CA ALA A 54 4.13 -9.73 16.92
C ALA A 54 3.74 -8.79 15.75
N TYR A 55 2.45 -8.42 15.64
CA TYR A 55 2.01 -7.41 14.66
C TYR A 55 2.74 -6.08 14.83
N GLU A 56 2.84 -5.56 16.06
CA GLU A 56 3.49 -4.26 16.33
C GLU A 56 5.00 -4.27 16.03
N LEU A 57 5.69 -5.40 16.24
CA LEU A 57 7.09 -5.55 15.80
C LEU A 57 7.21 -5.47 14.27
N TRP A 58 6.32 -6.12 13.54
CA TRP A 58 6.31 -6.07 12.08
C TRP A 58 5.88 -4.71 11.54
N PHE A 59 4.93 -4.02 12.18
CA PHE A 59 4.59 -2.64 11.82
C PHE A 59 5.78 -1.71 11.99
N LYS A 60 6.56 -1.87 13.07
CA LYS A 60 7.81 -1.13 13.26
C LYS A 60 8.80 -1.39 12.12
N GLN A 61 8.96 -2.65 11.70
CA GLN A 61 9.82 -2.99 10.56
C GLN A 61 9.32 -2.36 9.26
N ILE A 62 8.02 -2.40 8.97
CA ILE A 62 7.43 -1.79 7.77
C ILE A 62 7.66 -0.27 7.78
N ILE A 63 7.43 0.40 8.91
CA ILE A 63 7.68 1.85 9.04
C ILE A 63 9.16 2.16 8.79
N PHE A 64 10.07 1.36 9.34
CA PHE A 64 11.50 1.52 9.12
C PHE A 64 11.89 1.39 7.64
N GLU A 65 11.32 0.40 6.92
CA GLU A 65 11.50 0.27 5.47
C GLU A 65 10.92 1.48 4.74
N PHE A 66 9.68 1.88 5.06
CA PHE A 66 9.00 3.03 4.43
C PHE A 66 9.76 4.33 4.60
N ASP A 67 10.22 4.65 5.81
CA ASP A 67 10.98 5.88 6.06
C ASP A 67 12.27 5.90 5.26
N SER A 68 12.97 4.76 5.22
CA SER A 68 14.19 4.66 4.43
C SER A 68 13.96 4.79 2.90
N ILE A 69 12.82 4.31 2.41
CA ILE A 69 12.42 4.45 0.99
C ILE A 69 12.01 5.90 0.70
N ARG A 70 11.26 6.53 1.60
CA ARG A 70 10.88 7.94 1.51
C ARG A 70 12.13 8.83 1.43
N ASP A 71 13.13 8.58 2.27
CA ASP A 71 14.41 9.29 2.23
C ASP A 71 15.13 9.12 0.89
N MET A 72 15.16 7.90 0.33
CA MET A 72 15.77 7.65 -0.98
C MET A 72 15.02 8.34 -2.13
N LEU A 73 13.68 8.39 -2.08
CA LEU A 73 12.85 9.04 -3.09
C LEU A 73 12.84 10.58 -2.97
N ASN A 74 13.15 11.11 -1.78
CA ASN A 74 13.19 12.55 -1.50
C ASN A 74 14.49 13.21 -2.00
N THR A 75 14.90 12.85 -3.23
CA THR A 75 16.07 13.41 -3.91
C THR A 75 15.76 13.73 -5.38
N GLU A 76 16.48 14.67 -5.97
CA GLU A 76 16.26 15.10 -7.36
C GLU A 76 16.66 14.05 -8.41
N VAL A 77 17.59 13.15 -8.07
CA VAL A 77 18.04 12.09 -8.97
C VAL A 77 18.10 10.77 -8.23
N ILE A 78 17.40 9.77 -8.77
CA ILE A 78 17.44 8.39 -8.30
C ILE A 78 18.21 7.59 -9.34
N ASP A 79 19.40 7.15 -8.96
CA ASP A 79 20.20 6.24 -9.78
C ASP A 79 19.62 4.82 -9.77
N GLU A 80 20.10 3.98 -10.68
CA GLU A 80 19.63 2.60 -10.84
C GLU A 80 19.95 1.74 -9.61
N THR A 81 21.05 2.02 -8.90
CA THR A 81 21.44 1.31 -7.69
C THR A 81 20.44 1.55 -6.55
N LYS A 82 20.03 2.81 -6.34
CA LYS A 82 18.96 3.16 -5.40
C LYS A 82 17.63 2.55 -5.82
N THR A 83 17.34 2.51 -7.11
CA THR A 83 16.10 1.89 -7.61
C THR A 83 16.03 0.41 -7.23
N LEU A 84 17.13 -0.35 -7.39
CA LEU A 84 17.21 -1.75 -6.96
C LEU A 84 17.03 -1.89 -5.44
N GLU A 85 17.62 -1.00 -4.66
CA GLU A 85 17.48 -1.00 -3.19
C GLU A 85 16.02 -0.72 -2.77
N ILE A 86 15.36 0.26 -3.41
CA ILE A 86 13.93 0.57 -3.18
C ILE A 86 13.06 -0.65 -3.51
N VAL A 87 13.26 -1.27 -4.68
CA VAL A 87 12.53 -2.47 -5.10
C VAL A 87 12.72 -3.61 -4.09
N LYS A 88 13.95 -3.84 -3.62
CA LYS A 88 14.26 -4.85 -2.60
C LYS A 88 13.49 -4.59 -1.30
N ARG A 89 13.46 -3.35 -0.81
CA ARG A 89 12.78 -2.97 0.44
C ARG A 89 11.26 -3.01 0.32
N LEU A 90 10.70 -2.55 -0.80
CA LEU A 90 9.27 -2.71 -1.09
C LEU A 90 8.86 -4.18 -1.15
N ASN A 91 9.66 -5.03 -1.81
CA ASN A 91 9.41 -6.47 -1.84
C ASN A 91 9.49 -7.09 -0.44
N ARG A 92 10.40 -6.62 0.42
CA ARG A 92 10.44 -7.04 1.83
C ARG A 92 9.14 -6.67 2.55
N VAL A 93 8.63 -5.45 2.37
CA VAL A 93 7.33 -5.04 2.94
C VAL A 93 6.20 -5.95 2.43
N VAL A 94 6.18 -6.28 1.14
CA VAL A 94 5.21 -7.23 0.56
C VAL A 94 5.26 -8.58 1.27
N LEU A 95 6.45 -9.14 1.50
CA LEU A 95 6.60 -10.43 2.19
C LEU A 95 6.18 -10.35 3.67
N ILE A 96 6.50 -9.26 4.36
CA ILE A 96 6.04 -9.04 5.74
C ILE A 96 4.51 -8.96 5.76
N LEU A 97 3.89 -8.20 4.86
CA LEU A 97 2.43 -8.07 4.80
C LEU A 97 1.74 -9.42 4.48
N LYS A 98 2.34 -10.28 3.64
CA LYS A 98 1.85 -11.66 3.44
C LYS A 98 1.84 -12.44 4.74
N LEU A 99 2.95 -12.40 5.49
CA LEU A 99 3.02 -13.03 6.81
C LEU A 99 1.96 -12.46 7.77
N LEU A 100 1.74 -11.14 7.76
CA LEU A 100 0.71 -10.49 8.59
C LEU A 100 -0.71 -10.92 8.23
N VAL A 101 -0.99 -11.17 6.94
CA VAL A 101 -2.27 -11.74 6.48
C VAL A 101 -2.45 -13.17 7.03
N ASP A 102 -1.38 -13.97 6.99
CA ASP A 102 -1.37 -15.37 7.43
C ASP A 102 -1.28 -15.54 8.97
N GLN A 103 -1.01 -14.47 9.71
CA GLN A 103 -1.07 -14.48 11.19
C GLN A 103 -2.50 -14.46 11.75
N VAL A 104 -3.49 -13.95 11.00
CA VAL A 104 -4.89 -13.87 11.48
C VAL A 104 -5.44 -15.26 11.87
N PRO A 105 -5.26 -16.33 11.06
CA PRO A 105 -5.65 -17.69 11.43
C PRO A 105 -5.13 -18.20 12.78
N ILE A 106 -3.98 -17.70 13.27
CA ILE A 106 -3.46 -18.08 14.59
C ILE A 106 -4.41 -17.60 15.69
N LEU A 107 -4.85 -16.34 15.62
CA LEU A 107 -5.78 -15.78 16.59
C LEU A 107 -7.21 -16.34 16.42
N GLU A 108 -7.56 -16.80 15.22
CA GLU A 108 -8.82 -17.49 14.96
C GLU A 108 -8.95 -18.87 15.65
N THR A 109 -7.86 -19.41 16.22
CA THR A 109 -7.91 -20.62 17.05
C THR A 109 -8.54 -20.40 18.42
N MET A 110 -8.55 -19.15 18.91
CA MET A 110 -9.26 -18.75 20.12
C MET A 110 -10.77 -18.79 19.87
N THR A 111 -11.53 -19.36 20.80
CA THR A 111 -12.99 -19.42 20.65
C THR A 111 -13.65 -18.09 21.03
N PRO A 112 -14.83 -17.75 20.46
CA PRO A 112 -15.55 -16.54 20.87
C PRO A 112 -15.94 -16.53 22.35
N LEU A 113 -16.18 -17.71 22.97
CA LEU A 113 -16.50 -17.82 24.39
C LEU A 113 -15.29 -17.47 25.26
N ASP A 114 -14.12 -18.03 24.95
CA ASP A 114 -12.87 -17.70 25.66
C ASP A 114 -12.52 -16.22 25.50
N PHE A 115 -12.75 -15.65 24.31
CA PHE A 115 -12.58 -14.22 24.09
C PHE A 115 -13.50 -13.37 24.98
N MET A 116 -14.77 -13.75 25.15
CA MET A 116 -15.71 -13.02 26.02
C MET A 116 -15.25 -12.97 27.48
N ASP A 117 -14.58 -14.02 27.97
CA ASP A 117 -14.18 -14.13 29.38
C ASP A 117 -13.13 -13.08 29.80
N PHE A 118 -12.29 -12.61 28.87
CA PHE A 118 -11.31 -11.55 29.13
C PHE A 118 -11.59 -10.23 28.42
N ARG A 119 -12.53 -10.17 27.46
CA ARG A 119 -12.86 -8.95 26.70
C ARG A 119 -13.18 -7.74 27.59
N LYS A 120 -13.79 -7.97 28.76
CA LYS A 120 -14.15 -6.90 29.72
C LYS A 120 -12.92 -6.10 30.21
N TYR A 121 -11.73 -6.69 30.24
CA TYR A 121 -10.50 -6.01 30.66
C TYR A 121 -9.90 -5.13 29.55
N LEU A 122 -10.35 -5.31 28.30
CA LEU A 122 -9.83 -4.56 27.16
C LEU A 122 -10.45 -3.16 27.04
N ALA A 123 -11.66 -2.90 27.58
CA ALA A 123 -12.28 -1.58 27.41
C ALA A 123 -11.56 -0.51 28.26
N PRO A 124 -11.30 0.70 27.73
CA PRO A 124 -11.66 1.23 26.40
C PRO A 124 -10.62 0.98 25.30
N ALA A 125 -9.56 0.20 25.57
CA ALA A 125 -8.52 -0.10 24.62
C ALA A 125 -9.05 -0.82 23.36
N SER A 126 -8.50 -0.42 22.21
CA SER A 126 -8.86 -1.02 20.92
C SER A 126 -7.75 -0.83 19.89
N GLY A 127 -7.79 -1.63 18.82
CA GLY A 127 -6.88 -1.48 17.69
C GLY A 127 -6.93 -0.11 16.99
N PHE A 128 -7.94 0.73 17.28
CA PHE A 128 -7.94 2.13 16.83
C PHE A 128 -6.76 2.93 17.39
N GLN A 129 -6.24 2.52 18.55
CA GLN A 129 -5.12 3.15 19.25
C GLN A 129 -3.76 2.55 18.84
N SER A 130 -3.71 1.68 17.83
CA SER A 130 -2.43 1.28 17.24
C SER A 130 -1.82 2.48 16.52
N LEU A 131 -0.86 3.13 17.19
CA LEU A 131 -0.13 4.28 16.66
C LEU A 131 0.58 3.89 15.36
N GLN A 132 1.31 2.78 15.37
CA GLN A 132 2.10 2.35 14.22
C GLN A 132 1.23 2.03 13.01
N PHE A 133 0.04 1.46 13.19
CA PHE A 133 -0.88 1.25 12.07
C PHE A 133 -1.30 2.57 11.41
N ARG A 134 -1.53 3.64 12.20
CA ARG A 134 -1.84 4.98 11.67
C ARG A 134 -0.65 5.63 11.00
N LEU A 135 0.54 5.54 11.60
CA LEU A 135 1.77 6.03 10.97
C LEU A 135 2.03 5.34 9.63
N MET A 136 1.82 4.03 9.55
CA MET A 136 1.95 3.27 8.31
C MET A 136 0.95 3.75 7.24
N GLU A 137 -0.33 3.94 7.59
CA GLU A 137 -1.34 4.47 6.66
C GLU A 137 -0.97 5.87 6.15
N ASN A 138 -0.54 6.78 7.05
CA ASN A 138 -0.20 8.15 6.69
C ASN A 138 1.07 8.20 5.82
N LYS A 139 2.14 7.51 6.23
CA LYS A 139 3.40 7.43 5.49
C LYS A 139 3.24 6.77 4.12
N LEU A 140 2.30 5.83 3.96
CA LEU A 140 1.95 5.29 2.64
C LEU A 140 1.26 6.35 1.78
N GLY A 141 0.24 7.04 2.34
CA GLY A 141 -0.47 8.14 1.68
C GLY A 141 -2.00 8.08 1.79
N VAL A 142 -2.54 7.48 2.86
CA VAL A 142 -4.00 7.49 3.11
C VAL A 142 -4.42 8.89 3.55
N LEU A 143 -5.15 9.59 2.68
CA LEU A 143 -5.62 10.95 2.92
C LEU A 143 -6.70 11.01 4.00
N THR A 144 -6.62 12.00 4.89
CA THR A 144 -7.51 12.13 6.05
C THR A 144 -8.97 12.35 5.65
N GLU A 145 -9.24 13.12 4.60
CA GLU A 145 -10.57 13.31 4.03
C GLU A 145 -11.16 12.05 3.39
N GLN A 146 -10.31 11.12 2.95
CA GLN A 146 -10.71 9.83 2.37
C GLN A 146 -11.07 8.80 3.45
N ARG A 147 -10.71 9.04 4.71
CA ARG A 147 -11.14 8.17 5.82
C ARG A 147 -12.65 8.24 5.98
N VAL A 148 -13.25 7.13 6.43
CA VAL A 148 -14.69 7.11 6.75
C VAL A 148 -14.98 8.01 7.96
N LYS A 149 -16.16 8.63 8.01
CA LYS A 149 -16.49 9.71 8.98
C LYS A 149 -16.10 9.40 10.43
N TYR A 150 -16.36 8.19 10.91
CA TYR A 150 -15.99 7.76 12.26
C TYR A 150 -14.49 7.90 12.56
N ASN A 151 -13.64 7.72 11.54
CA ASN A 151 -12.19 7.67 11.63
C ASN A 151 -11.52 8.86 10.92
N GLN A 152 -12.26 9.95 10.66
CA GLN A 152 -11.66 11.20 10.16
C GLN A 152 -10.88 11.92 11.26
N LYS A 153 -11.39 11.90 12.50
CA LYS A 153 -10.67 12.37 13.70
C LYS A 153 -10.04 11.20 14.44
N TYR A 154 -9.25 10.39 13.73
CA TYR A 154 -8.61 9.22 14.32
C TYR A 154 -7.57 9.60 15.39
N THR A 155 -7.16 10.86 15.49
CA THR A 155 -6.30 11.39 16.56
C THR A 155 -6.96 11.39 17.93
N ASP A 156 -8.30 11.49 17.99
CA ASP A 156 -9.04 11.63 19.26
C ASP A 156 -8.84 10.40 20.17
N VAL A 157 -8.56 9.23 19.59
CA VAL A 157 -8.35 7.98 20.34
C VAL A 157 -7.00 7.93 21.09
N PHE A 158 -6.06 8.82 20.76
CA PHE A 158 -4.76 8.93 21.42
C PHE A 158 -4.78 9.90 22.62
N GLY A 159 -5.92 10.53 22.91
CA GLY A 159 -6.13 11.34 24.11
C GLY A 159 -5.11 12.46 24.28
N SER A 160 -4.41 12.47 25.42
CA SER A 160 -3.40 13.47 25.78
C SER A 160 -1.95 12.99 25.59
N ASP A 161 -1.72 11.89 24.87
CA ASP A 161 -0.37 11.44 24.55
C ASP A 161 0.28 12.38 23.53
N ALA A 162 1.04 13.34 24.04
CA ALA A 162 1.71 14.34 23.22
C ALA A 162 2.74 13.73 22.25
N GLN A 163 3.37 12.60 22.59
CA GLN A 163 4.34 11.95 21.71
C GLN A 163 3.64 11.28 20.53
N ALA A 164 2.56 10.53 20.80
CA ALA A 164 1.75 9.91 19.76
C ALA A 164 1.14 10.95 18.82
N LEU A 165 0.55 12.02 19.37
CA LEU A 165 -0.04 13.10 18.59
C LEU A 165 0.99 13.83 17.74
N ASN A 166 2.20 14.06 18.26
CA ASN A 166 3.27 14.68 17.48
C ASN A 166 3.73 13.76 16.34
N ALA A 167 3.92 12.47 16.60
CA ALA A 167 4.28 11.50 15.57
C ALA A 167 3.23 11.41 14.46
N ILE A 168 1.94 11.47 14.81
CA ILE A 168 0.85 11.48 13.82
C ILE A 168 0.92 12.76 12.98
N ARG A 169 1.04 13.94 13.61
CA ARG A 169 1.17 15.22 12.88
C ARG A 169 2.36 15.19 11.92
N SER A 170 3.53 14.79 12.39
CA SER A 170 4.71 14.65 11.53
C SER A 170 4.45 13.68 10.37
N SER A 171 3.74 12.57 10.59
CA SER A 171 3.41 11.63 9.50
C SER A 171 2.39 12.16 8.48
N GLU A 172 1.57 13.14 8.85
CA GLU A 172 0.63 13.81 7.93
C GLU A 172 1.30 14.97 7.19
N ASP A 173 2.20 15.70 7.84
CA ASP A 173 2.87 16.88 7.29
C ASP A 173 4.07 16.52 6.39
N GLU A 174 4.80 15.45 6.71
CA GLU A 174 5.93 15.00 5.91
C GLU A 174 5.46 14.35 4.59
N PRO A 175 6.26 14.41 3.50
CA PRO A 175 5.89 13.80 2.23
C PRO A 175 5.60 12.31 2.38
N SER A 176 4.40 11.92 1.95
CA SER A 176 3.99 10.52 1.87
C SER A 176 4.71 9.77 0.76
N LEU A 177 4.71 8.44 0.81
CA LEU A 177 5.25 7.61 -0.26
C LEU A 177 4.50 7.86 -1.58
N LEU A 178 3.18 8.08 -1.53
CA LEU A 178 2.37 8.51 -2.66
C LEU A 178 2.91 9.79 -3.32
N GLU A 179 3.15 10.85 -2.56
CA GLU A 179 3.66 12.12 -3.08
C GLU A 179 5.06 11.98 -3.70
N LEU A 180 5.94 11.25 -3.02
CA LEU A 180 7.32 11.06 -3.49
C LEU A 180 7.37 10.22 -4.77
N VAL A 181 6.52 9.19 -4.86
CA VAL A 181 6.35 8.40 -6.09
C VAL A 181 5.78 9.26 -7.21
N GLN A 182 4.81 10.14 -6.95
CA GLN A 182 4.30 11.07 -7.97
C GLN A 182 5.40 11.98 -8.50
N ARG A 183 6.18 12.64 -7.62
CA ARG A 183 7.31 13.50 -8.03
C ARG A 183 8.34 12.73 -8.85
N TRP A 184 8.60 11.47 -8.52
CA TRP A 184 9.47 10.60 -9.30
C TRP A 184 8.87 10.26 -10.69
N LEU A 185 7.59 9.92 -10.75
CA LEU A 185 6.88 9.64 -12.01
C LEU A 185 6.81 10.84 -12.95
N GLU A 186 6.66 12.05 -12.42
CA GLU A 186 6.64 13.30 -13.21
C GLU A 186 7.96 13.58 -13.95
N ARG A 187 9.05 12.98 -13.48
CA ARG A 187 10.41 13.06 -14.04
C ARG A 187 10.74 11.86 -14.96
N THR A 188 9.76 11.02 -15.29
CA THR A 188 9.98 9.86 -16.17
C THR A 188 10.51 10.32 -17.53
N PRO A 189 11.67 9.81 -17.98
CA PRO A 189 12.26 10.23 -19.25
C PRO A 189 11.39 9.82 -20.42
N GLY A 190 11.13 10.75 -21.33
CA GLY A 190 10.26 10.61 -22.51
C GLY A 190 8.92 11.34 -22.40
N LEU A 191 8.64 11.98 -21.27
CA LEU A 191 7.49 12.89 -21.10
C LEU A 191 7.80 14.32 -21.58
N GLU A 192 9.02 14.61 -22.01
CA GLU A 192 9.41 15.95 -22.48
C GLU A 192 8.85 16.24 -23.87
N GLU A 193 8.27 17.44 -24.05
CA GLU A 193 7.67 17.89 -25.33
C GLU A 193 8.73 18.04 -26.43
N ASP A 194 9.91 18.58 -26.08
CA ASP A 194 11.06 18.71 -26.97
C ASP A 194 11.86 17.40 -27.12
N GLY A 195 11.44 16.34 -26.43
CA GLY A 195 12.09 15.02 -26.39
C GLY A 195 11.30 13.96 -27.16
N PHE A 196 10.96 12.85 -26.49
CA PHE A 196 10.16 11.80 -27.12
C PHE A 196 8.76 12.29 -27.47
N ASN A 197 8.23 13.17 -26.62
CA ASN A 197 6.83 13.53 -26.55
C ASN A 197 5.89 12.30 -26.52
N PHE A 198 6.08 11.44 -25.51
CA PHE A 198 5.27 10.22 -25.34
C PHE A 198 3.77 10.52 -25.43
N TRP A 199 3.33 11.57 -24.73
CA TRP A 199 1.90 11.83 -24.56
C TRP A 199 1.19 12.21 -25.87
N ALA A 200 1.79 13.09 -26.68
CA ALA A 200 1.22 13.45 -27.98
C ALA A 200 1.22 12.25 -28.94
N LYS A 201 2.30 11.46 -28.97
CA LYS A 201 2.38 10.25 -29.79
C LYS A 201 1.35 9.21 -29.35
N PHE A 202 1.15 9.04 -28.03
CA PHE A 202 0.16 8.13 -27.48
C PHE A 202 -1.26 8.54 -27.87
N GLN A 203 -1.59 9.83 -27.77
CA GLN A 203 -2.89 10.34 -28.22
C GLN A 203 -3.11 10.06 -29.71
N GLN A 204 -2.13 10.35 -30.56
CA GLN A 204 -2.20 10.06 -32.00
C GLN A 204 -2.42 8.55 -32.28
N SER A 205 -1.68 7.69 -31.59
CA SER A 205 -1.82 6.24 -31.67
C SER A 205 -3.23 5.76 -31.27
N VAL A 206 -3.79 6.33 -30.19
CA VAL A 206 -5.15 6.01 -29.74
C VAL A 206 -6.18 6.44 -30.78
N ASP A 207 -6.04 7.65 -31.35
CA ASP A 207 -6.95 8.15 -32.37
C ASP A 207 -6.95 7.25 -33.61
N GLN A 208 -5.76 6.88 -34.10
CA GLN A 208 -5.61 5.95 -35.22
C GLN A 208 -6.18 4.56 -34.92
N PHE A 209 -5.91 4.04 -33.72
CA PHE A 209 -6.43 2.75 -33.28
C PHE A 209 -7.97 2.73 -33.23
N LEU A 210 -8.57 3.78 -32.64
CA LEU A 210 -10.02 3.89 -32.55
C LEU A 210 -10.67 4.11 -33.92
N GLU A 211 -10.04 4.88 -34.80
CA GLU A 211 -10.51 5.05 -36.18
C GLU A 211 -10.49 3.72 -36.95
N ALA A 212 -9.41 2.95 -36.85
CA ALA A 212 -9.33 1.61 -37.45
C ALA A 212 -10.41 0.65 -36.89
N GLN A 213 -10.70 0.73 -35.58
CA GLN A 213 -11.79 -0.02 -34.95
C GLN A 213 -13.17 0.39 -35.49
N VAL A 214 -13.40 1.68 -35.73
CA VAL A 214 -14.65 2.16 -36.36
C VAL A 214 -14.79 1.59 -37.76
N GLN A 215 -13.75 1.68 -38.59
CA GLN A 215 -13.79 1.13 -39.95
C GLN A 215 -14.06 -0.37 -39.96
N SER A 216 -13.39 -1.11 -39.06
CA SER A 216 -13.63 -2.55 -38.88
C SER A 216 -15.05 -2.86 -38.40
N ALA A 217 -15.63 -2.04 -37.52
CA ALA A 217 -17.00 -2.21 -37.05
C ALA A 217 -18.03 -1.89 -38.14
N LEU A 218 -17.76 -0.94 -39.03
CA LEU A 218 -18.65 -0.59 -40.14
C LEU A 218 -18.76 -1.72 -41.18
N LEU A 219 -17.72 -2.54 -41.32
CA LEU A 219 -17.68 -3.72 -42.18
C LEU A 219 -18.36 -4.96 -41.58
N GLU A 220 -18.82 -4.89 -40.33
CA GLU A 220 -19.48 -6.01 -39.65
C GLU A 220 -20.84 -6.33 -40.29
N PRO A 221 -21.06 -7.55 -40.82
CA PRO A 221 -22.31 -7.91 -41.50
C PRO A 221 -23.50 -8.03 -40.56
N VAL A 222 -23.27 -8.36 -39.28
CA VAL A 222 -24.35 -8.53 -38.29
C VAL A 222 -24.66 -7.19 -37.62
N GLU A 223 -25.82 -6.61 -37.95
CA GLU A 223 -26.23 -5.28 -37.48
C GLU A 223 -26.21 -5.13 -35.95
N ARG A 224 -26.60 -6.17 -35.20
CA ARG A 224 -26.51 -6.16 -33.73
C ARG A 224 -25.07 -6.10 -33.24
N ALA A 225 -24.15 -6.84 -33.87
CA ALA A 225 -22.74 -6.83 -33.52
C ALA A 225 -22.09 -5.50 -33.89
N LYS A 226 -22.41 -4.93 -35.06
CA LYS A 226 -22.00 -3.59 -35.49
C LYS A 226 -22.38 -2.53 -34.47
N ASN A 227 -23.65 -2.46 -34.08
CA ASN A 227 -24.14 -1.49 -33.10
C ASN A 227 -23.49 -1.65 -31.73
N TYR A 228 -23.28 -2.89 -31.27
CA TYR A 228 -22.55 -3.16 -30.04
C TYR A 228 -21.10 -2.65 -30.10
N ARG A 229 -20.37 -2.95 -31.20
CA ARG A 229 -18.98 -2.51 -31.39
C ARG A 229 -18.86 -0.99 -31.45
N LEU A 230 -19.74 -0.30 -32.18
CA LEU A 230 -19.75 1.16 -32.25
C LEU A 230 -20.03 1.79 -30.88
N MET A 231 -20.98 1.25 -30.10
CA MET A 231 -21.22 1.68 -28.73
C MET A 231 -20.00 1.46 -27.82
N ASP A 232 -19.32 0.32 -27.93
CA ASP A 232 -18.10 0.04 -27.17
C ASP A 232 -16.98 1.03 -27.49
N ILE A 233 -16.78 1.34 -28.77
CA ILE A 233 -15.79 2.34 -29.22
C ILE A 233 -16.10 3.72 -28.63
N GLU A 234 -17.35 4.15 -28.63
CA GLU A 234 -17.75 5.44 -28.05
C GLU A 234 -17.49 5.48 -26.54
N LYS A 235 -17.78 4.39 -25.82
CA LYS A 235 -17.41 4.28 -24.40
C LYS A 235 -15.90 4.37 -24.20
N ARG A 236 -15.09 3.73 -25.07
CA ARG A 236 -13.63 3.83 -25.01
C ARG A 236 -13.15 5.27 -25.28
N ARG A 237 -13.77 6.00 -26.21
CA ARG A 237 -13.44 7.42 -26.45
C ARG A 237 -13.60 8.24 -25.18
N GLU A 238 -14.68 8.05 -24.43
CA GLU A 238 -14.88 8.76 -23.16
C GLU A 238 -13.84 8.35 -22.09
N VAL A 239 -13.48 7.07 -22.05
CA VAL A 239 -12.38 6.58 -21.18
C VAL A 239 -11.06 7.29 -21.51
N TYR A 240 -10.69 7.40 -22.79
CA TYR A 240 -9.47 8.09 -23.21
C TYR A 240 -9.56 9.61 -23.02
N ARG A 241 -10.73 10.22 -23.25
CA ARG A 241 -10.98 11.63 -22.93
C ARG A 241 -10.66 11.93 -21.47
N SER A 242 -10.98 11.00 -20.57
CA SER A 242 -10.70 11.17 -19.14
C SER A 242 -9.21 11.29 -18.81
N ILE A 243 -8.30 10.82 -19.67
CA ILE A 243 -6.85 10.98 -19.48
C ILE A 243 -6.27 12.09 -20.35
N PHE A 244 -6.74 12.29 -21.58
CA PHE A 244 -6.20 13.32 -22.47
C PHE A 244 -6.70 14.74 -22.16
N ASP A 245 -7.87 14.88 -21.55
CA ASP A 245 -8.38 16.16 -21.06
C ASP A 245 -7.93 16.40 -19.60
N PRO A 246 -7.01 17.36 -19.35
CA PRO A 246 -6.51 17.62 -18.01
C PRO A 246 -7.61 18.09 -17.05
N ALA A 247 -8.63 18.83 -17.54
CA ALA A 247 -9.70 19.33 -16.70
C ALA A 247 -10.60 18.18 -16.20
N VAL A 248 -10.86 17.18 -17.06
CA VAL A 248 -11.57 15.97 -16.64
C VAL A 248 -10.73 15.21 -15.61
N HIS A 249 -9.42 15.03 -15.86
CA HIS A 249 -8.53 14.37 -14.89
C HIS A 249 -8.53 15.08 -13.52
N GLU A 250 -8.40 16.40 -13.48
CA GLU A 250 -8.42 17.19 -12.24
C GLU A 250 -9.75 17.06 -11.50
N ALA A 251 -10.88 17.00 -12.21
CA ALA A 251 -12.18 16.75 -11.60
C ALA A 251 -12.25 15.36 -10.93
N LEU A 252 -11.62 14.34 -11.52
CA LEU A 252 -11.51 13.00 -10.95
C LEU A 252 -10.61 12.97 -9.70
N VAL A 253 -9.54 13.76 -9.68
CA VAL A 253 -8.66 13.91 -8.51
C VAL A 253 -9.43 14.60 -7.37
N LYS A 254 -10.10 15.73 -7.64
CA LYS A 254 -10.86 16.49 -6.64
C LYS A 254 -11.97 15.69 -5.96
N ARG A 255 -12.62 14.78 -6.69
CA ARG A 255 -13.67 13.90 -6.13
C ARG A 255 -13.14 12.67 -5.41
N GLY A 256 -11.83 12.38 -5.53
CA GLY A 256 -11.20 11.23 -4.90
C GLY A 256 -11.31 9.92 -5.69
N ASP A 257 -11.52 9.98 -7.01
CA ASP A 257 -11.50 8.80 -7.89
C ASP A 257 -10.13 8.57 -8.53
N ARG A 258 -9.26 9.59 -8.49
CA ARG A 258 -7.83 9.51 -8.81
C ARG A 258 -7.01 10.12 -7.67
N ARG A 259 -5.73 9.77 -7.58
CA ARG A 259 -4.77 10.30 -6.60
C ARG A 259 -3.59 10.98 -7.27
N PHE A 260 -3.14 10.44 -8.39
CA PHE A 260 -1.98 10.95 -9.12
C PHE A 260 -2.27 12.29 -9.78
N SER A 261 -1.24 13.15 -9.84
CA SER A 261 -1.19 14.27 -10.77
C SER A 261 -1.29 13.77 -12.22
N HIS A 262 -1.72 14.66 -13.13
CA HIS A 262 -1.85 14.31 -14.53
C HIS A 262 -0.52 13.81 -15.11
N ARG A 263 0.57 14.52 -14.83
CA ARG A 263 1.92 14.16 -15.32
C ARG A 263 2.46 12.88 -14.68
N ALA A 264 2.20 12.62 -13.40
CA ALA A 264 2.55 11.35 -12.76
C ALA A 264 1.82 10.17 -13.42
N LEU A 265 0.55 10.34 -13.78
CA LEU A 265 -0.22 9.32 -14.51
C LEU A 265 0.39 9.03 -15.88
N GLN A 266 0.85 10.05 -16.62
CA GLN A 266 1.55 9.87 -17.90
C GLN A 266 2.81 9.02 -17.73
N GLY A 267 3.63 9.31 -16.72
CA GLY A 267 4.84 8.53 -16.41
C GLY A 267 4.53 7.07 -16.08
N ALA A 268 3.48 6.82 -15.30
CA ALA A 268 3.06 5.47 -14.95
C ALA A 268 2.57 4.66 -16.16
N ILE A 269 1.80 5.29 -17.06
CA ILE A 269 1.37 4.68 -18.34
C ILE A 269 2.61 4.37 -19.19
N MET A 270 3.54 5.32 -19.31
CA MET A 270 4.77 5.13 -20.10
C MET A 270 5.60 3.95 -19.59
N ILE A 271 5.87 3.88 -18.29
CA ILE A 271 6.59 2.75 -17.66
C ILE A 271 5.86 1.43 -17.93
N THR A 272 4.53 1.43 -17.90
CA THR A 272 3.73 0.21 -18.14
C THR A 272 3.83 -0.27 -19.59
N PHE A 273 3.83 0.63 -20.56
CA PHE A 273 3.99 0.27 -21.98
C PHE A 273 5.39 -0.19 -22.34
N TYR A 274 6.42 0.47 -21.81
CA TYR A 274 7.81 0.19 -22.16
C TYR A 274 8.53 -0.64 -21.09
N ARG A 275 7.80 -1.38 -20.25
CA ARG A 275 8.34 -2.22 -19.16
C ARG A 275 9.40 -3.24 -19.57
N ASP A 276 9.41 -3.63 -20.85
CA ASP A 276 10.35 -4.60 -21.41
C ASP A 276 11.72 -3.94 -21.74
N GLU A 277 11.82 -2.61 -21.69
CA GLU A 277 13.09 -1.88 -21.85
C GLU A 277 13.93 -1.93 -20.57
N PRO A 278 15.26 -2.07 -20.65
CA PRO A 278 16.14 -2.22 -19.49
C PRO A 278 15.91 -1.16 -18.39
N ARG A 279 15.86 0.12 -18.77
CA ARG A 279 15.64 1.24 -17.85
C ARG A 279 14.24 1.32 -17.24
N PHE A 280 13.23 0.65 -17.81
CA PHE A 280 11.86 0.65 -17.28
C PHE A 280 11.47 -0.64 -16.57
N SER A 281 12.26 -1.70 -16.68
CA SER A 281 12.04 -2.97 -15.98
C SER A 281 11.95 -2.80 -14.45
N GLN A 282 12.92 -2.12 -13.83
CA GLN A 282 12.94 -1.88 -12.38
C GLN A 282 11.87 -0.86 -11.94
N PRO A 283 11.67 0.27 -12.63
CA PRO A 283 10.51 1.14 -12.40
C PRO A 283 9.17 0.40 -12.44
N HIS A 284 8.97 -0.50 -13.40
CA HIS A 284 7.74 -1.28 -13.48
C HIS A 284 7.58 -2.26 -12.30
N GLN A 285 8.68 -2.88 -11.85
CA GLN A 285 8.67 -3.72 -10.66
C GLN A 285 8.33 -2.92 -9.40
N LEU A 286 8.83 -1.69 -9.27
CA LEU A 286 8.46 -0.76 -8.19
C LEU A 286 6.95 -0.51 -8.18
N LEU A 287 6.36 -0.14 -9.33
CA LEU A 287 4.91 0.10 -9.45
C LEU A 287 4.09 -1.14 -9.10
N THR A 288 4.54 -2.33 -9.52
CA THR A 288 3.90 -3.61 -9.20
C THR A 288 3.89 -3.87 -7.69
N LEU A 289 5.02 -3.62 -7.02
CA LEU A 289 5.12 -3.82 -5.56
C LEU A 289 4.26 -2.84 -4.77
N LEU A 290 4.07 -1.60 -5.26
CA LEU A 290 3.14 -0.65 -4.64
C LEU A 290 1.68 -1.14 -4.71
N MET A 291 1.27 -1.72 -5.85
CA MET A 291 -0.04 -2.37 -5.97
C MET A 291 -0.15 -3.59 -5.04
N ASP A 292 0.91 -4.40 -4.93
CA ASP A 292 0.92 -5.56 -4.03
C ASP A 292 0.74 -5.14 -2.56
N ILE A 293 1.38 -4.05 -2.13
CA ILE A 293 1.22 -3.47 -0.78
C ILE A 293 -0.23 -3.07 -0.53
N ASP A 294 -0.87 -2.31 -1.42
CA ASP A 294 -2.28 -1.92 -1.28
C ASP A 294 -3.23 -3.13 -1.22
N SER A 295 -2.98 -4.12 -2.09
CA SER A 295 -3.73 -5.37 -2.14
C SER A 295 -3.62 -6.14 -0.82
N LEU A 296 -2.41 -6.25 -0.27
CA LEU A 296 -2.15 -6.99 0.97
C LEU A 296 -2.70 -6.28 2.20
N ILE A 297 -2.60 -4.94 2.27
CA ILE A 297 -3.25 -4.16 3.34
C ILE A 297 -4.77 -4.38 3.30
N THR A 298 -5.37 -4.36 2.11
CA THR A 298 -6.81 -4.62 1.94
C THR A 298 -7.18 -6.05 2.36
N LYS A 299 -6.38 -7.05 1.97
CA LYS A 299 -6.54 -8.45 2.40
C LYS A 299 -6.43 -8.61 3.91
N TRP A 300 -5.46 -7.95 4.54
CA TRP A 300 -5.32 -7.95 5.99
C TRP A 300 -6.55 -7.35 6.68
N ARG A 301 -7.06 -6.21 6.19
CA ARG A 301 -8.32 -5.62 6.70
C ARG A 301 -9.50 -6.58 6.54
N TYR A 302 -9.58 -7.27 5.41
CA TYR A 302 -10.64 -8.25 5.15
C TYR A 302 -10.57 -9.43 6.13
N ASN A 303 -9.39 -10.06 6.28
CA ASN A 303 -9.20 -11.15 7.23
C ASN A 303 -9.54 -10.71 8.67
N HIS A 304 -9.09 -9.50 9.05
CA HIS A 304 -9.44 -8.92 10.35
C HIS A 304 -10.97 -8.72 10.51
N VAL A 305 -11.68 -8.25 9.48
CA VAL A 305 -13.15 -8.13 9.49
C VAL A 305 -13.83 -9.49 9.71
N ILE A 306 -13.38 -10.53 9.03
CA ILE A 306 -13.94 -11.88 9.15
C ILE A 306 -13.70 -12.46 10.55
N MET A 307 -12.47 -12.32 11.07
CA MET A 307 -12.14 -12.71 12.43
C MET A 307 -13.01 -11.97 13.46
N VAL A 308 -13.14 -10.64 13.34
CA VAL A 308 -13.99 -9.84 14.25
C VAL A 308 -15.45 -10.28 14.18
N GLN A 309 -15.97 -10.56 12.98
CA GLN A 309 -17.33 -11.08 12.83
C GLN A 309 -17.51 -12.43 13.54
N ARG A 310 -16.51 -13.31 13.52
CA ARG A 310 -16.52 -14.58 14.27
C ARG A 310 -16.48 -14.34 15.78
N MET A 311 -15.66 -13.41 16.25
CA MET A 311 -15.43 -13.15 17.69
C MET A 311 -16.59 -12.42 18.37
N ILE A 312 -17.20 -11.42 17.73
CA ILE A 312 -18.21 -10.55 18.37
C ILE A 312 -19.51 -10.39 17.56
N GLY A 313 -19.64 -11.07 16.43
CA GLY A 313 -20.78 -10.91 15.53
C GLY A 313 -20.81 -9.57 14.81
N SER A 314 -21.99 -9.19 14.29
CA SER A 314 -22.19 -7.97 13.50
C SER A 314 -22.82 -6.80 14.27
N GLN A 315 -23.33 -7.06 15.48
CA GLN A 315 -24.16 -6.11 16.25
C GLN A 315 -23.51 -5.63 17.56
N GLN A 316 -22.46 -6.31 18.05
CA GLN A 316 -21.75 -5.79 19.22
C GLN A 316 -20.89 -4.58 18.83
N LEU A 317 -21.01 -3.52 19.63
CA LEU A 317 -20.13 -2.36 19.56
C LEU A 317 -18.69 -2.78 19.87
N GLY A 318 -17.74 -2.19 19.15
CA GLY A 318 -16.32 -2.36 19.47
C GLY A 318 -15.98 -1.70 20.81
N THR A 319 -14.95 -2.21 21.51
CA THR A 319 -14.47 -1.61 22.76
C THR A 319 -13.98 -0.17 22.57
N GLY A 320 -13.57 0.20 21.35
CA GLY A 320 -13.17 1.55 20.95
C GLY A 320 -14.32 2.46 20.49
N GLY A 321 -15.58 2.14 20.80
CA GLY A 321 -16.75 3.00 20.55
C GLY A 321 -17.32 2.97 19.13
N SER A 322 -16.74 2.19 18.21
CA SER A 322 -17.22 2.09 16.84
C SER A 322 -18.41 1.13 16.72
N SER A 323 -19.10 1.16 15.58
CA SER A 323 -20.08 0.14 15.18
C SER A 323 -19.48 -1.27 14.94
N GLY A 324 -18.22 -1.49 15.36
CA GLY A 324 -17.51 -2.76 15.29
C GLY A 324 -17.34 -3.22 13.85
N TYR A 325 -18.01 -4.32 13.52
CA TYR A 325 -17.98 -4.95 12.21
C TYR A 325 -18.32 -4.01 11.05
N GLN A 326 -19.37 -3.18 11.18
CA GLN A 326 -19.82 -2.31 10.09
C GLN A 326 -18.78 -1.24 9.74
N TYR A 327 -18.14 -0.66 10.75
CA TYR A 327 -17.02 0.25 10.55
C TYR A 327 -15.87 -0.46 9.84
N LEU A 328 -15.42 -1.63 10.33
CA LEU A 328 -14.28 -2.33 9.74
C LEU A 328 -14.55 -2.70 8.28
N ARG A 329 -15.77 -3.18 7.97
CA ARG A 329 -16.20 -3.48 6.61
C ARG A 329 -16.15 -2.25 5.70
N SER A 330 -16.47 -1.06 6.21
CA SER A 330 -16.37 0.19 5.42
C SER A 330 -14.93 0.57 5.06
N THR A 331 -13.93 0.08 5.81
CA THR A 331 -12.50 0.31 5.51
C THR A 331 -11.98 -0.54 4.35
N LEU A 332 -12.77 -1.48 3.82
CA LEU A 332 -12.42 -2.31 2.66
C LEU A 332 -12.62 -1.60 1.31
N SER A 333 -13.09 -0.35 1.33
CA SER A 333 -13.33 0.43 0.12
C SER A 333 -12.04 0.96 -0.53
N ASP A 334 -12.11 1.28 -1.82
CA ASP A 334 -11.01 1.91 -2.58
C ASP A 334 -10.60 3.27 -2.03
N ARG A 335 -11.36 3.87 -1.11
CA ARG A 335 -10.94 5.10 -0.40
C ARG A 335 -9.64 4.92 0.38
N TYR A 336 -9.34 3.70 0.82
CA TYR A 336 -8.09 3.37 1.53
C TYR A 336 -6.99 2.83 0.61
N LYS A 337 -7.25 2.63 -0.69
CA LYS A 337 -6.21 2.28 -1.66
C LYS A 337 -5.45 3.53 -2.07
N VAL A 338 -4.16 3.56 -1.78
CA VAL A 338 -3.32 4.75 -1.98
C VAL A 338 -2.92 4.87 -3.44
N PHE A 339 -2.51 3.77 -4.07
CA PHE A 339 -2.09 3.69 -5.47
C PHE A 339 -3.23 3.21 -6.38
N LEU A 340 -4.46 3.69 -6.13
CA LEU A 340 -5.66 3.34 -6.90
C LEU A 340 -5.47 3.52 -8.41
N ASP A 341 -4.77 4.57 -8.82
CA ASP A 341 -4.51 4.87 -10.23
C ASP A 341 -3.72 3.76 -10.92
N LEU A 342 -2.77 3.09 -10.22
CA LEU A 342 -1.96 2.01 -10.78
C LEU A 342 -2.81 0.80 -11.20
N PHE A 343 -3.83 0.46 -10.40
CA PHE A 343 -4.77 -0.61 -10.75
C PHE A 343 -5.60 -0.26 -11.99
N ASN A 344 -5.95 1.01 -12.14
CA ASN A 344 -6.78 1.52 -13.23
C ASN A 344 -5.99 1.81 -14.51
N LEU A 345 -4.66 1.70 -14.51
CA LEU A 345 -3.85 1.86 -15.74
C LEU A 345 -4.23 0.85 -16.83
N SER A 346 -4.65 -0.35 -16.41
CA SER A 346 -5.07 -1.42 -17.32
C SER A 346 -6.25 -1.01 -18.20
N THR A 347 -7.04 -0.02 -17.78
CA THR A 347 -8.17 0.53 -18.54
C THR A 347 -7.72 1.29 -19.80
N PHE A 348 -6.48 1.80 -19.82
CA PHE A 348 -5.96 2.66 -20.90
C PHE A 348 -5.01 1.92 -21.85
N LEU A 349 -4.91 0.59 -21.75
CA LEU A 349 -4.01 -0.18 -22.59
C LEU A 349 -4.53 -0.28 -24.03
N ILE A 350 -3.62 -0.09 -24.98
CA ILE A 350 -3.82 -0.36 -26.41
C ILE A 350 -3.00 -1.59 -26.83
N PRO A 351 -3.33 -2.26 -27.97
CA PRO A 351 -2.54 -3.36 -28.49
C PRO A 351 -1.07 -2.95 -28.71
N ARG A 352 -0.14 -3.90 -28.55
CA ARG A 352 1.31 -3.64 -28.67
C ARG A 352 1.70 -2.95 -29.97
N GLU A 353 1.05 -3.31 -31.07
CA GLU A 353 1.27 -2.74 -32.41
C GLU A 353 0.91 -1.25 -32.51
N ALA A 354 0.01 -0.76 -31.64
CA ALA A 354 -0.42 0.63 -31.62
C ALA A 354 0.41 1.50 -30.66
N ILE A 355 1.24 0.90 -29.80
CA ILE A 355 2.09 1.65 -28.87
C ILE A 355 3.14 2.43 -29.68
N PRO A 356 3.35 3.74 -29.43
CA PRO A 356 4.36 4.51 -30.14
C PRO A 356 5.74 3.85 -30.07
N PRO A 357 6.41 3.57 -31.20
CA PRO A 357 7.72 2.95 -31.15
C PRO A 357 8.74 3.92 -30.56
N LEU A 358 9.65 3.40 -29.73
CA LEU A 358 10.81 4.16 -29.27
C LEU A 358 11.74 4.42 -30.45
N ASP A 359 12.11 5.68 -30.68
CA ASP A 359 13.14 6.06 -31.66
C ASP A 359 14.54 5.64 -31.19
N GLU A 360 15.52 5.59 -32.10
CA GLU A 360 16.90 5.19 -31.77
C GLU A 360 17.55 6.12 -30.74
N THR A 361 17.20 7.41 -30.76
CA THR A 361 17.72 8.44 -29.84
C THR A 361 17.30 8.16 -28.40
N ILE A 362 16.09 7.67 -28.18
CA ILE A 362 15.58 7.33 -26.86
C ILE A 362 15.89 5.90 -26.49
N ARG A 363 15.84 4.97 -27.43
CA ARG A 363 16.30 3.61 -27.19
C ARG A 363 17.76 3.60 -26.71
N SER A 364 18.64 4.41 -27.30
CA SER A 364 20.03 4.56 -26.82
C SER A 364 20.16 5.25 -25.46
N LYS A 365 19.20 6.12 -25.07
CA LYS A 365 19.10 6.63 -23.70
C LYS A 365 18.51 5.59 -22.74
N LEU A 366 17.70 4.66 -23.22
CA LEU A 366 17.00 3.63 -22.43
C LEU A 366 17.79 2.33 -22.28
N ILE A 367 18.78 2.12 -23.13
CA ILE A 367 19.80 1.07 -23.00
C ILE A 367 20.93 1.63 -22.14
N HIS A 368 21.44 0.83 -21.19
CA HIS A 368 22.57 1.23 -20.34
C HIS A 368 23.73 1.74 -21.21
N LYS A 369 24.25 2.94 -20.89
CA LYS A 369 25.61 3.26 -21.29
C LYS A 369 26.52 2.34 -20.49
N THR A 370 26.97 1.26 -21.11
CA THR A 370 28.16 0.54 -20.67
C THR A 370 29.32 1.53 -20.69
N THR A 371 29.66 2.08 -19.54
CA THR A 371 30.98 2.67 -19.29
C THR A 371 31.85 1.65 -18.61
#